data_AF-A0A519S0C4-F1
#
_entry.id   AF-A0A519S0C4-F1
#
_cell.length_a   1.000
_cell.length_b   1.000
_cell.length_c   1.000
_cell.angle_alpha   90.00
_cell.angle_beta   90.00
_cell.angle_gamma   90.00
#
_symmetry.space_group_name_H-M   'P 1'
#
loop_
_entity.id
_entity.type
_entity.pdbx_description
1 polymer ?
#
loop_
_entity_poly.entity_id
_entity_poly.type
_entity_poly.pdbx_seq_one_letter_code
_entity_poly.pdbx_strand_id
1 'polypeptide(L)' 'GDYSGATATLKLLTDNPKYDVLSDDALFLLARIQEEDVKDKAQAQTLYQQLLTKYPGSIYVAEARKRFRKLRGDAVQ' A
#
# COMPACT_ATOMS: atom_id res chain seq x y z
N GLY A 1 13.17 7.88 -10.62
CA GLY A 1 11.96 7.68 -11.44
C GLY A 1 10.96 8.74 -11.09
N ASP A 2 10.00 9.03 -11.97
CA ASP A 2 8.93 9.99 -11.69
C ASP A 2 7.80 9.31 -10.89
N TYR A 3 7.97 9.25 -9.58
CA TYR A 3 7.04 8.60 -8.66
C TYR A 3 5.76 9.43 -8.43
N SER A 4 5.78 10.71 -8.81
CA SER A 4 4.67 11.64 -8.59
C SER A 4 3.46 11.32 -9.47
N GLY A 5 3.69 10.97 -10.74
CA GLY A 5 2.63 10.54 -11.65
C GLY A 5 2.02 9.20 -11.25
N ALA A 6 2.85 8.22 -10.87
CA ALA A 6 2.40 6.89 -10.48
C ALA A 6 1.50 6.92 -9.24
N THR A 7 1.87 7.69 -8.22
CA THR A 7 1.08 7.83 -6.99
C THR A 7 -0.28 8.50 -7.25
N ALA A 8 -0.33 9.49 -8.15
CA ALA A 8 -1.59 10.16 -8.53
C ALA A 8 -2.54 9.21 -9.27
N THR A 9 -2.05 8.42 -10.22
CA THR A 9 -2.87 7.44 -10.97
C THR A 9 -3.39 6.34 -10.06
N LEU A 10 -2.54 5.80 -9.18
CA LEU A 10 -2.93 4.75 -8.23
C LEU A 10 -4.00 5.22 -7.26
N LYS A 11 -3.90 6.47 -6.77
CA LYS A 11 -4.90 7.05 -5.86
C LYS A 11 -6.28 7.16 -6.51
N LEU A 12 -6.32 7.53 -7.79
CA LEU A 12 -7.55 7.69 -8.56
C LEU A 12 -8.26 6.34 -8.81
N LEU A 13 -7.49 5.25 -8.93
CA LEU A 13 -8.02 3.88 -9.01
C LEU A 13 -8.62 3.43 -7.67
N THR A 14 -7.92 3.66 -6.57
CA THR A 14 -8.40 3.26 -5.22
C THR A 14 -9.62 4.04 -4.73
N ASP A 15 -9.85 5.25 -5.24
CA ASP A 15 -11.00 6.08 -4.86
C ASP A 15 -12.25 5.81 -5.71
N ASN A 16 -12.13 5.02 -6.80
CA ASN A 16 -13.23 4.75 -7.71
C ASN A 16 -13.74 3.30 -7.59
N PRO A 17 -14.95 3.08 -7.05
CA PRO A 17 -15.50 1.73 -6.82
C PRO A 17 -15.76 0.92 -8.10
N LYS A 18 -15.66 1.51 -9.30
CA LYS A 18 -15.66 0.75 -10.56
C LYS A 18 -14.41 -0.09 -10.79
N TYR A 19 -13.30 0.23 -10.12
CA TYR A 19 -12.03 -0.49 -10.27
C TYR A 19 -11.71 -1.38 -9.06
N ASP A 20 -12.72 -1.77 -8.28
CA ASP A 20 -12.56 -2.57 -7.05
C ASP A 20 -11.73 -3.85 -7.24
N VAL A 21 -11.74 -4.42 -8.45
CA VAL A 21 -10.91 -5.56 -8.87
C VAL A 21 -9.41 -5.25 -8.94
N LEU A 22 -9.03 -4.01 -9.25
CA LEU A 22 -7.64 -3.54 -9.35
C LEU A 22 -7.22 -2.73 -8.11
N SER A 23 -8.16 -2.43 -7.23
CA SER A 23 -7.94 -1.52 -6.11
C SER A 23 -7.01 -2.12 -5.06
N ASP A 24 -6.94 -3.45 -4.92
CA ASP A 24 -6.01 -4.12 -4.00
C ASP A 24 -4.58 -4.15 -4.56
N ASP A 25 -4.41 -4.48 -5.84
CA ASP A 25 -3.15 -4.37 -6.60
C ASP A 25 -2.58 -2.94 -6.48
N ALA A 26 -3.41 -1.94 -6.76
CA ALA A 26 -3.03 -0.54 -6.73
C ALA A 26 -2.62 -0.09 -5.32
N LEU A 27 -3.38 -0.48 -4.31
CA LEU A 27 -3.11 -0.11 -2.92
C LEU A 27 -1.83 -0.78 -2.40
N PHE A 28 -1.56 -2.03 -2.79
CA PHE A 28 -0.31 -2.72 -2.46
C PHE A 28 0.90 -2.07 -3.13
N LEU A 29 0.80 -1.77 -4.43
CA LEU A 29 1.89 -1.12 -5.17
C LEU A 29 2.17 0.28 -4.62
N LEU A 30 1.13 1.02 -4.27
CA LEU A 30 1.29 2.34 -3.65
C LEU A 30 1.99 2.23 -2.30
N ALA A 31 1.60 1.27 -1.45
CA ALA A 31 2.26 1.02 -0.18
C ALA A 31 3.74 0.67 -0.36
N ARG A 32 4.07 -0.10 -1.40
CA ARG A 32 5.45 -0.44 -1.78
C ARG A 32 6.28 0.75 -2.18
N ILE A 33 5.76 1.58 -3.07
CA ILE A 33 6.46 2.77 -3.54
C ILE A 33 6.74 3.70 -2.36
N GLN A 34 5.77 3.85 -1.46
CA GLN A 34 5.97 4.65 -0.25
C GLN A 34 7.04 4.07 0.67
N GLU A 35 7.09 2.75 0.83
CA GLU A 35 8.08 2.07 1.66
C GLU A 35 9.50 2.08 1.07
N GLU A 36 9.63 1.64 -0.19
CA GLU A 36 10.90 1.28 -0.82
C GLU A 36 11.54 2.49 -1.55
N ASP A 37 10.74 3.26 -2.28
CA ASP A 37 11.23 4.36 -3.13
C ASP A 37 11.21 5.72 -2.40
N VAL A 38 10.05 6.10 -1.84
CA VAL A 38 9.86 7.40 -1.18
C VAL A 38 10.40 7.39 0.25
N LYS A 39 10.52 6.19 0.85
CA LYS A 39 10.92 5.96 2.24
C LYS A 39 10.02 6.62 3.28
N ASP A 40 8.77 6.93 2.91
CA ASP A 40 7.72 7.35 3.84
C ASP A 40 7.08 6.11 4.47
N LYS A 41 7.74 5.62 5.52
CA LYS A 41 7.30 4.45 6.29
C LYS A 41 5.92 4.65 6.93
N ALA A 42 5.57 5.88 7.32
CA ALA A 42 4.30 6.17 7.97
C ALA A 42 3.14 6.07 6.98
N GLN A 43 3.33 6.61 5.78
CA GLN A 43 2.36 6.49 4.71
C GLN A 43 2.23 5.05 4.21
N ALA A 44 3.36 4.34 4.04
CA ALA A 44 3.34 2.93 3.69
C ALA A 44 2.57 2.07 4.70
N GLN A 45 2.80 2.29 6.00
CA GLN A 45 2.08 1.59 7.07
C GLN A 45 0.57 1.83 6.99
N THR A 46 0.16 3.08 6.73
CA THR A 46 -1.26 3.42 6.57
C THR A 46 -1.88 2.69 5.38
N LEU A 47 -1.18 2.63 4.24
CA LEU A 47 -1.66 1.97 3.02
C LEU A 47 -1.75 0.45 3.19
N TYR A 48 -0.75 -0.18 3.80
CA TYR A 48 -0.84 -1.62 4.12
C TYR A 48 -1.99 -1.90 5.09
N GLN A 49 -2.22 -1.05 6.09
CA GLN A 49 -3.36 -1.21 6.98
C GLN A 49 -4.69 -1.13 6.21
N GLN A 50 -4.82 -0.16 5.31
CA GLN A 50 -6.01 -0.02 4.45
C GLN A 50 -6.22 -1.25 3.57
N LEU A 51 -5.17 -1.87 3.05
CA LEU A 51 -5.28 -3.11 2.26
C LEU A 51 -5.85 -4.25 3.10
N LEU A 52 -5.34 -4.39 4.33
CA LEU A 52 -5.77 -5.44 5.24
C LEU A 52 -7.22 -5.27 5.72
N THR A 53 -7.73 -4.04 5.77
CA THR A 53 -9.11 -3.76 6.20
C THR A 53 -10.09 -3.76 5.04
N LYS A 54 -9.74 -3.17 3.89
CA LYS A 54 -10.62 -3.09 2.73
C LYS A 54 -10.65 -4.37 1.89
N TYR A 55 -9.51 -5.06 1.77
CA TYR A 55 -9.36 -6.21 0.88
C TYR A 55 -8.85 -7.46 1.62
N PRO A 56 -9.59 -8.00 2.61
CA PRO A 56 -9.13 -9.15 3.41
C PRO A 56 -9.00 -10.46 2.61
N GLY A 57 -9.58 -10.53 1.40
CA GLY A 57 -9.44 -11.65 0.46
C GLY A 57 -8.36 -11.47 -0.60
N SER A 58 -7.64 -10.33 -0.61
CA SER A 58 -6.58 -10.08 -1.59
C SER A 58 -5.41 -11.05 -1.42
N ILE A 59 -4.79 -11.43 -2.53
CA ILE A 59 -3.56 -12.22 -2.54
C ILE A 59 -2.41 -11.53 -1.79
N TYR A 60 -2.45 -10.20 -1.68
CA TYR A 60 -1.42 -9.40 -1.02
C TYR A 60 -1.56 -9.34 0.50
N VAL A 61 -2.65 -9.84 1.07
CA VAL A 61 -2.90 -9.75 2.53
C VAL A 61 -1.76 -10.34 3.35
N ALA A 62 -1.19 -11.47 2.92
CA ALA A 62 -0.08 -12.11 3.63
C ALA A 62 1.17 -11.22 3.65
N GLU A 63 1.54 -10.65 2.50
CA GLU A 63 2.72 -9.80 2.35
C GLU A 63 2.50 -8.43 3.01
N ALA A 64 1.33 -7.82 2.83
CA ALA A 64 0.95 -6.58 3.49
C ALA A 64 0.98 -6.71 5.02
N ARG A 65 0.51 -7.83 5.59
CA ARG A 65 0.64 -8.10 7.04
C ARG A 65 2.09 -8.18 7.48
N LYS A 66 2.94 -8.88 6.71
CA LYS A 66 4.36 -9.02 7.02
C LYS A 66 5.05 -7.65 7.06
N ARG A 67 4.82 -6.83 6.03
CA ARG A 67 5.41 -5.49 5.89
C ARG A 67 4.84 -4.49 6.88
N PHE A 68 3.53 -4.51 7.11
CA PHE A 68 2.90 -3.71 8.16
C PHE A 68 3.50 -4.01 9.55
N ARG A 69 3.74 -5.27 9.89
CA ARG A 69 4.41 -5.64 11.15
C ARG A 69 5.85 -5.14 11.21
N LYS A 70 6.61 -5.29 10.13
CA LYS A 70 7.97 -4.75 10.00
C LYS A 70 8.01 -3.23 10.20
N LEU A 71 7.06 -2.51 9.60
CA LEU A 71 6.97 -1.05 9.74
C LEU A 71 6.53 -0.61 11.15
N ARG A 72 5.68 -1.40 11.82
CA ARG A 72 5.19 -1.13 13.18
C ARG A 72 6.22 -1.43 14.28
N GLY A 73 7.27 -2.23 14.00
CA GLY A 73 8.15 -2.76 15.05
C GLY A 73 9.61 -3.04 14.69
N ASP A 74 10.07 -2.84 13.46
CA ASP A 74 11.48 -2.99 13.06
C ASP A 74 12.11 -1.64 12.66
N ALA A 75 11.79 -0.60 13.42
CA ALA A 75 12.76 0.41 13.80
C ALA A 75 12.99 0.33 15.31
N VAL A 76 13.16 -0.89 15.84
CA VAL A 76 13.66 -1.07 17.21
C VAL A 76 15.18 -0.95 17.15
N GLN A 77 15.64 0.21 17.66
CA GLN A 77 17.01 0.65 17.98
C GLN A 77 17.95 1.00 16.84
#